data_AF-A0A257TAD8-F1
#
_entry.id   AF-A0A257TAD8-F1
#
_cell.length_a   1.000
_cell.length_b   1.000
_cell.length_c   1.000
_cell.angle_alpha   90.00
_cell.angle_beta   90.00
_cell.angle_gamma   90.00
#
_symmetry.space_group_name_H-M   'P 1'
#
loop_
_entity.id
_entity.type
_entity.pdbx_description
1 polymer ?
#
loop_
_entity_poly.entity_id
_entity_poly.type
_entity_poly.pdbx_seq_one_letter_code
_entity_poly.pdbx_strand_id
1 'polypeptide(L)'
;MINDGFLDEAREVPSVTPMERVVAWFVFRSREDARQHLEHVYLAAGQGLVGGCGRDSVAPYWWVGVQVQDISQWGNVTAVNKRGRLGD
;
A
#
# COMPACT_ATOMS: atom_id res chain seq x y z
N MET A 1 9.15 -15.62 2.99
CA MET A 1 7.92 -15.36 3.79
C MET A 1 7.70 -13.88 3.72
N ILE A 2 6.62 -13.43 3.09
CA ILE A 2 6.27 -12.01 3.07
C ILE A 2 5.78 -11.66 4.47
N ASN A 3 6.35 -10.61 5.07
CA ASN A 3 5.93 -10.16 6.38
C ASN A 3 4.55 -9.50 6.26
N ASP A 4 3.48 -10.14 6.73
CA ASP A 4 2.12 -9.56 6.73
C ASP A 4 1.74 -8.91 8.07
N GLY A 5 2.68 -8.82 9.02
CA GLY A 5 2.42 -8.26 10.36
C GLY A 5 1.91 -6.82 10.35
N PHE A 6 2.28 -6.03 9.34
CA PHE A 6 1.78 -4.65 9.20
C PHE A 6 0.28 -4.59 8.86
N LEU A 7 -0.35 -5.68 8.40
CA LEU A 7 -1.80 -5.72 8.16
C LEU A 7 -2.61 -5.75 9.47
N ASP A 8 -1.97 -6.09 10.58
CA ASP A 8 -2.56 -6.04 11.93
C ASP A 8 -2.29 -4.71 12.63
N GLU A 9 -1.34 -3.91 12.12
CA GLU A 9 -1.06 -2.58 12.65
C GLU A 9 -2.20 -1.62 12.33
N ALA A 10 -2.76 -1.00 13.37
CA ALA A 10 -3.72 0.09 13.23
C ALA A 10 -3.00 1.33 12.67
N ARG A 11 -2.92 1.41 11.34
CA ARG A 11 -2.24 2.47 10.60
C ARG A 11 -3.16 3.00 9.51
N GLU A 12 -3.38 4.30 9.55
CA GLU A 12 -4.19 5.03 8.58
C GLU A 12 -3.52 5.02 7.20
N VAL A 13 -4.31 5.11 6.14
CA VAL A 13 -3.76 5.24 4.78
C VAL A 13 -2.92 6.53 4.67
N PRO A 14 -1.73 6.47 4.05
CA PRO A 14 -0.91 7.65 3.88
C PRO A 14 -1.66 8.68 3.02
N SER A 15 -2.00 9.82 3.61
CA SER A 15 -2.62 10.93 2.88
C SER A 15 -1.54 11.69 2.13
N VAL A 16 -1.55 11.55 0.78
CA VAL A 16 -1.02 12.35 -0.36
C VAL A 16 0.31 13.11 -0.22
N THR A 17 0.62 13.59 0.96
CA THR A 17 1.92 14.06 1.40
C THR A 17 2.93 12.90 1.33
N PRO A 18 4.08 13.07 0.66
CA PRO A 18 5.12 12.04 0.51
C PRO A 18 5.89 11.75 1.81
N MET A 19 5.24 11.87 2.97
CA MET A 19 5.86 11.76 4.29
C MET A 19 6.46 10.37 4.57
N GLU A 20 6.05 9.33 3.84
CA GLU A 20 6.50 7.96 4.11
C GLU A 20 7.18 7.25 2.93
N ARG A 21 7.53 7.96 1.84
CA ARG A 21 8.17 7.36 0.63
C ARG A 21 7.36 6.20 0.02
N VAL A 22 6.05 6.17 0.29
CA VAL A 22 5.10 5.22 -0.28
C VAL A 22 4.70 5.73 -1.65
N VAL A 23 5.04 4.98 -2.68
CA VAL A 23 4.87 5.37 -4.09
C VAL A 23 3.63 4.75 -4.72
N ALA A 24 3.15 3.64 -4.16
CA ALA A 24 1.92 2.99 -4.59
C ALA A 24 1.25 2.37 -3.37
N TRP A 25 -0.07 2.47 -3.27
CA TRP A 25 -0.83 1.75 -2.27
C TRP A 25 -2.19 1.33 -2.82
N PHE A 26 -2.69 0.23 -2.27
CA PHE A 26 -3.97 -0.38 -2.60
C PHE A 26 -4.76 -0.60 -1.31
N VAL A 27 -6.06 -0.30 -1.36
CA VAL A 27 -6.97 -0.46 -0.22
C VAL A 27 -7.92 -1.62 -0.54
N PHE A 28 -8.06 -2.51 0.42
CA PHE A 28 -8.85 -3.73 0.37
C PHE A 28 -9.87 -3.74 1.50
N ARG A 29 -11.01 -4.40 1.25
CA ARG A 29 -12.05 -4.60 2.27
C ARG A 29 -11.85 -5.89 3.10
N SER A 30 -10.87 -6.71 2.71
CA SER A 30 -10.56 -7.99 3.35
C SER A 30 -9.06 -8.12 3.55
N ARG A 31 -8.64 -8.64 4.71
CA ARG A 31 -7.23 -8.99 4.97
C ARG A 31 -6.71 -10.04 4.00
N GLU A 32 -7.55 -11.00 3.61
CA GLU A 32 -7.17 -12.09 2.71
C GLU A 32 -6.82 -11.57 1.31
N ASP A 33 -7.62 -10.67 0.74
CA ASP A 33 -7.32 -9.97 -0.52
C ASP A 33 -5.99 -9.21 -0.43
N ALA A 34 -5.77 -8.47 0.66
CA ALA A 34 -4.52 -7.76 0.87
C ALA A 34 -3.34 -8.72 0.91
N ARG A 35 -3.47 -9.86 1.60
CA ARG A 35 -2.45 -10.90 1.67
C ARG A 35 -2.18 -11.55 0.31
N GLN A 36 -3.22 -11.90 -0.44
CA GLN A 36 -3.04 -12.44 -1.79
C GLN A 36 -2.31 -11.43 -2.68
N HIS A 37 -2.66 -10.15 -2.60
CA HIS A 37 -1.96 -9.12 -3.36
C HIS A 37 -0.47 -9.08 -3.03
N LEU A 38 -0.09 -9.23 -1.75
CA LEU A 38 1.30 -9.31 -1.33
C LEU A 38 2.05 -10.46 -2.01
N GLU A 39 1.44 -11.63 -2.13
CA GLU A 39 2.04 -12.81 -2.78
C GLU A 39 2.34 -12.58 -4.27
N HIS A 40 1.61 -11.67 -4.91
CA HIS A 40 1.79 -11.27 -6.30
C HIS A 40 2.65 -10.01 -6.48
N VAL A 41 3.02 -9.32 -5.40
CA VAL A 41 3.88 -8.13 -5.48
C VAL A 41 5.35 -8.55 -5.61
N TYR A 42 5.95 -8.15 -6.72
CA TYR A 42 7.38 -8.29 -6.95
C TYR A 42 8.10 -7.05 -6.42
N LEU A 43 8.80 -7.21 -5.30
CA LEU A 43 9.71 -6.18 -4.77
C LEU A 43 11.08 -6.30 -5.42
N ALA A 44 11.56 -5.20 -5.96
CA ALA A 44 12.96 -4.99 -6.35
C ALA A 44 13.82 -4.60 -5.14
N ALA A 45 15.14 -4.72 -5.29
CA ALA A 45 16.09 -4.33 -4.25
C ALA A 45 15.92 -2.84 -3.90
N GLY A 46 15.77 -2.54 -2.59
CA GLY A 46 15.54 -1.17 -2.10
C GLY A 46 14.06 -0.78 -1.97
N GLN A 47 13.14 -1.68 -2.33
CA GLN A 47 11.71 -1.54 -2.09
C GLN A 47 11.30 -2.33 -0.84
N GLY A 48 10.38 -1.77 -0.07
CA GLY A 48 9.77 -2.37 1.10
C GLY A 48 8.26 -2.41 0.97
N LEU A 49 7.64 -3.42 1.57
CA LEU A 49 6.20 -3.44 1.76
C LEU A 49 5.86 -2.77 3.08
N VAL A 50 4.88 -1.88 3.03
CA VAL A 50 4.25 -1.25 4.19
C VAL A 50 2.76 -1.48 4.09
N GLY A 51 2.05 -1.42 5.19
CA GLY A 51 0.61 -1.46 5.17
C GLY A 51 0.05 -1.14 6.52
N GLY A 52 -1.26 -1.31 6.60
CA GLY A 52 -2.01 -1.02 7.80
C GLY A 52 -3.42 -1.52 7.68
N CYS A 53 -4.09 -1.57 8.81
CA CYS A 53 -5.53 -1.64 8.87
C CYS A 53 -6.09 -0.41 9.56
N GLY A 54 -7.30 -0.05 9.17
CA GLY A 54 -8.07 1.00 9.80
C GLY A 54 -9.52 0.60 9.86
N ARG A 55 -10.29 1.37 10.62
CA ARG A 55 -11.74 1.26 10.62
C ARG A 55 -12.30 2.58 10.19
N ASP A 56 -12.97 2.56 9.05
CA ASP A 56 -13.78 3.70 8.64
C ASP A 56 -15.15 3.64 9.34
N SER A 57 -15.91 4.73 9.31
CA SER A 57 -17.27 4.79 9.88
C SER A 57 -18.20 3.72 9.30
N VAL A 58 -17.90 3.20 8.11
CA VAL A 58 -18.71 2.18 7.42
C VAL A 58 -18.22 0.75 7.68
N ALA A 59 -16.91 0.49 7.63
CA ALA A 59 -16.34 -0.85 7.72
C ALA A 59 -14.83 -0.83 7.98
N PRO A 60 -14.23 -1.91 8.54
CA PRO A 60 -12.80 -2.09 8.54
C PRO A 60 -12.24 -2.14 7.11
N TYR A 61 -11.02 -1.66 6.95
CA TYR A 61 -10.28 -1.70 5.71
C TYR A 61 -8.82 -2.06 5.99
N TRP A 62 -8.19 -2.68 5.01
CA TRP A 62 -6.77 -3.00 5.00
C TRP A 62 -6.14 -2.30 3.82
N TRP A 63 -4.90 -1.88 3.95
CA TRP A 63 -4.17 -1.31 2.83
C TRP A 63 -2.75 -1.81 2.82
N VAL A 64 -2.22 -1.88 1.61
CA VAL A 64 -0.86 -2.33 1.32
C VAL A 64 -0.23 -1.31 0.41
N GLY A 65 0.91 -0.81 0.81
CA GLY A 65 1.74 0.10 0.04
C GLY A 65 3.13 -0.46 -0.24
N VAL A 66 3.72 0.05 -1.31
CA VAL A 66 5.13 -0.15 -1.61
C VAL A 66 5.85 1.13 -1.22
N GLN A 67 6.73 1.01 -0.23
CA GLN A 67 7.68 2.01 0.18
C GLN A 67 8.97 1.83 -0.61
N VAL A 68 9.62 2.92 -1.00
CA VAL A 68 10.97 2.88 -1.56
C VAL A 68 11.95 3.65 -0.71
N GLN A 69 13.19 3.18 -0.63
CA GLN A 69 14.25 3.95 -0.01
C GLN A 69 14.56 5.23 -0.81
N ASP A 70 14.47 5.13 -2.15
CA ASP A 70 14.75 6.23 -3.05
C ASP A 70 13.60 6.44 -4.04
N ILE A 71 12.88 7.55 -3.89
CA ILE A 71 11.77 7.92 -4.79
C ILE A 71 12.28 8.29 -6.19
N SER A 72 13.54 8.67 -6.33
CA SER A 72 14.17 9.03 -7.61
C SER A 72 14.48 7.79 -8.45
N GLN A 73 14.68 6.62 -7.82
CA GLN A 73 14.82 5.34 -8.51
C GLN A 73 13.48 4.77 -8.99
N TRP A 74 12.35 5.25 -8.46
CA TRP A 74 11.04 4.90 -8.99
C TRP A 74 10.81 5.68 -10.29
N GLY A 75 10.97 5.00 -11.43
CA GLY A 75 10.99 5.56 -12.79
C GLY A 75 9.77 6.36 -13.25
N ASN A 76 8.82 6.67 -12.35
CA ASN A 76 7.80 7.68 -12.57
C ASN A 76 7.22 8.17 -11.23
N VAL A 77 7.78 9.23 -10.65
CA VAL A 77 7.22 9.94 -9.48
C VAL A 77 5.78 10.42 -9.74
N THR A 78 5.40 10.59 -11.01
CA THR A 78 4.06 10.98 -11.47
C THR A 78 3.08 9.80 -11.56
N ALA A 79 3.55 8.55 -11.47
CA ALA A 79 2.71 7.35 -11.38
C ALA A 79 2.36 6.98 -9.93
N VAL A 80 2.66 7.87 -8.99
CA VAL A 80 2.10 7.83 -7.64
C VAL A 80 0.62 8.18 -7.76
N ASN A 81 -0.19 7.14 -8.02
CA ASN A 81 -1.64 7.16 -8.09
C ASN A 81 -2.29 7.61 -9.43
N LYS A 82 -2.56 6.65 -10.31
CA LYS A 82 -3.68 6.75 -11.27
C LYS A 82 -4.45 5.44 -11.36
N ARG A 83 -5.04 5.00 -10.25
CA ARG A 83 -6.12 4.00 -10.28
C ARG A 83 -7.19 4.24 -9.23
N GLY A 84 -7.57 5.52 -9.06
CA GLY A 84 -8.93 5.86 -8.68
C GLY A 84 -9.84 5.78 -9.91
N ARG A 85 -10.34 4.59 -10.27
CA ARG A 85 -11.57 4.46 -11.05
C ARG A 85 -12.23 3.10 -10.80
N LEU A 86 -12.95 3.03 -9.68
CA LEU A 86 -14.14 2.20 -9.59
C LEU A 86 -15.28 3.08 -10.12
N GLY A 87 -15.86 2.73 -11.26
CA GLY A 87 -16.97 3.47 -11.88
C GLY A 87 -16.84 3.62 -13.40
N ASP A 88 -17.22 2.57 -14.11
CA ASP A 88 -18.19 2.62 -15.22
C ASP A 88 -19.00 1.32 -15.18
#